data_AF-A0A7D8YFZ9-F1
#
_entry.id   AF-A0A7D8YFZ9-F1
#
_cell.length_a   1.000
_cell.length_b   1.000
_cell.length_c   1.000
_cell.angle_alpha   90.00
_cell.angle_beta   90.00
_cell.angle_gamma   90.00
#
_symmetry.space_group_name_H-M   'P 1'
#
loop_
_entity.id
_entity.type
_entity.pdbx_description
1 polymer ?
#
loop_
_entity_poly.entity_id
_entity_poly.type
_entity_poly.pdbx_seq_one_letter_code
_entity_poly.pdbx_strand_id
1 'polypeptide(L)'
;MAKQCYYTGKKTTFGKKRAWSGQKIVLGGFGLKATGISRRTFKPNLQTINAIVEEGGVKKTKRITVSAAAIRSGLVEKPLKRKYGYTRQQKEAAGQ
;
A
#
# COMPACT_ATOMS: atom_id res chain seq x y z
N MET A 1 -7.36 -2.15 -12.99
CA MET A 1 -7.11 -1.35 -11.76
C MET A 1 -5.68 -0.83 -11.79
N ALA A 2 -5.48 0.49 -11.66
CA ALA A 2 -4.15 1.06 -11.54
C ALA A 2 -3.47 0.56 -10.26
N LYS A 3 -2.19 0.14 -10.32
CA LYS A 3 -1.35 -0.21 -9.16
C LYS A 3 -0.91 1.06 -8.43
N GLN A 4 -1.87 1.83 -7.95
CA GLN A 4 -1.68 3.08 -7.26
C GLN A 4 -2.49 3.08 -5.97
N CYS A 5 -1.90 3.58 -4.89
CA CYS A 5 -2.61 3.78 -3.65
C CYS A 5 -3.65 4.89 -3.83
N TYR A 6 -4.91 4.61 -3.44
CA TYR A 6 -6.01 5.58 -3.48
C TYR A 6 -5.71 6.85 -2.65
N TYR A 7 -5.28 6.68 -1.38
CA TYR A 7 -5.02 7.81 -0.49
C TYR A 7 -3.70 8.55 -0.75
N THR A 8 -2.59 7.82 -0.88
CA THR A 8 -1.24 8.42 -0.93
C THR A 8 -0.69 8.58 -2.34
N GLY A 9 -1.41 8.11 -3.37
CA GLY A 9 -0.94 8.16 -4.75
C GLY A 9 0.31 7.31 -5.06
N LYS A 10 0.84 6.56 -4.09
CA LYS A 10 2.04 5.72 -4.25
C LYS A 10 1.86 4.74 -5.40
N LYS A 11 2.77 4.81 -6.38
CA LYS A 11 2.81 3.95 -7.57
C LYS A 11 4.17 3.30 -7.73
N THR A 12 4.27 2.33 -8.62
CA THR A 12 5.56 1.71 -8.96
C THR A 12 6.46 2.75 -9.60
N THR A 13 7.68 2.91 -9.08
CA THR A 13 8.70 3.78 -9.66
C THR A 13 9.85 2.96 -10.22
N PHE A 14 10.59 3.54 -11.15
CA PHE A 14 11.75 2.90 -11.76
C PHE A 14 13.04 3.44 -11.18
N GLY A 15 14.06 2.60 -11.15
CA GLY A 15 15.42 3.01 -10.86
C GLY A 15 16.43 2.06 -11.46
N LYS A 16 17.70 2.28 -11.13
CA LYS A 16 18.80 1.42 -11.56
C LYS A 16 19.36 0.68 -10.34
N LYS A 17 19.77 -0.57 -10.54
CA LYS A 17 20.66 -1.30 -9.62
C LYS A 17 22.08 -1.09 -10.15
N ARG A 18 22.95 -0.50 -9.33
CA ARG A 18 24.35 -0.30 -9.68
C ARG A 18 25.18 -1.30 -8.87
N ALA A 19 25.95 -2.12 -9.58
CA ALA A 19 27.00 -2.93 -8.98
C ALA A 19 28.29 -2.12 -9.00
N TRP A 20 28.99 -2.09 -7.86
CA TRP A 20 30.24 -1.37 -7.69
C TRP A 20 31.35 -2.36 -7.35
N SER A 21 32.54 -2.11 -7.87
CA SER A 21 33.77 -2.85 -7.55
C SER A 21 34.86 -1.90 -7.05
N GLY A 22 35.81 -2.44 -6.30
CA GLY A 22 36.88 -1.68 -5.64
C GLY A 22 36.52 -1.21 -4.23
N GLN A 23 37.45 -0.51 -3.59
CA GLN A 23 37.29 0.07 -2.26
C GLN A 23 36.97 1.56 -2.37
N LYS A 24 36.13 2.07 -1.47
CA LYS A 24 35.80 3.50 -1.42
C LYS A 24 37.06 4.33 -1.12
N ILE A 25 37.14 5.54 -1.69
CA ILE A 25 38.24 6.49 -1.46
C ILE A 25 38.36 6.81 0.02
N VAL A 26 37.23 6.97 0.72
CA VAL A 26 37.20 7.23 2.17
C VAL A 26 37.81 6.11 3.03
N LEU A 27 38.06 4.94 2.45
CA LEU A 27 38.72 3.81 3.12
C LEU A 27 40.18 3.64 2.65
N GLY A 28 40.76 4.61 1.95
CA GLY A 28 42.13 4.55 1.43
C GLY A 28 42.30 3.76 0.12
N GLY A 29 41.21 3.36 -0.52
CA GLY A 29 41.25 2.70 -1.83
C GLY A 29 41.24 3.69 -3.01
N PHE A 30 41.52 3.19 -4.21
CA PHE A 30 41.49 3.99 -5.45
C PHE A 30 40.09 4.54 -5.81
N GLY A 31 39.02 3.88 -5.35
CA GLY A 31 37.64 4.30 -5.52
C GLY A 31 36.71 3.23 -6.11
N LEU A 32 35.41 3.40 -5.87
CA LEU A 32 34.37 2.53 -6.42
C LEU A 32 34.14 2.79 -7.91
N LYS A 33 34.21 1.76 -8.74
CA LYS A 33 33.87 1.81 -10.17
C LYS A 33 32.59 1.02 -10.43
N ALA A 34 31.73 1.52 -11.30
CA ALA A 34 30.46 0.87 -11.62
C ALA A 34 30.70 -0.28 -12.61
N THR A 35 30.55 -1.52 -12.18
CA THR A 35 30.76 -2.73 -12.99
C THR A 35 29.52 -3.12 -13.80
N GLY A 36 28.33 -2.72 -13.33
CA GLY A 36 27.09 -3.06 -14.00
C GLY A 36 25.94 -2.14 -13.62
N ILE A 37 25.14 -1.77 -14.60
CA ILE A 37 23.97 -0.91 -14.42
C ILE A 37 22.77 -1.59 -15.07
N SER A 38 21.89 -2.15 -14.24
CA SER A 38 20.65 -2.79 -14.68
C SER A 38 19.42 -2.01 -14.21
N ARG A 39 18.30 -2.15 -14.92
CA ARG A 39 17.02 -1.54 -14.51
C ARG A 39 16.38 -2.35 -13.38
N ARG A 40 15.76 -1.67 -12.42
CA ARG A 40 14.91 -2.27 -11.38
C ARG A 40 13.62 -1.49 -11.19
N THR A 41 12.63 -2.14 -10.60
CA THR A 41 11.36 -1.51 -10.21
C THR A 41 11.26 -1.45 -8.68
N PHE A 42 10.79 -0.33 -8.16
CA PHE A 42 10.41 -0.18 -6.76
C PHE A 42 8.90 -0.26 -6.66
N LYS A 43 8.42 -1.37 -6.09
CA LYS A 43 6.99 -1.62 -5.94
C LYS A 43 6.56 -1.24 -4.52
N PRO A 44 5.58 -0.34 -4.35
CA PRO A 44 4.97 -0.13 -3.04
C PRO A 44 4.24 -1.42 -2.60
N ASN A 45 4.22 -1.69 -1.30
CA ASN A 45 3.38 -2.75 -0.73
C ASN A 45 1.91 -2.29 -0.80
N LEU A 46 1.21 -2.69 -1.85
CA LEU A 46 -0.20 -2.38 -2.09
C LEU A 46 -1.05 -3.57 -1.68
N GLN A 47 -2.17 -3.29 -1.04
CA GLN A 47 -3.15 -4.24 -0.55
C GLN A 47 -4.54 -3.84 -1.06
N THR A 48 -5.30 -4.81 -1.53
CA THR A 48 -6.67 -4.58 -2.00
C THR A 48 -7.62 -4.87 -0.85
N ILE A 49 -8.34 -3.85 -0.40
CA ILE A 49 -9.22 -3.93 0.77
C ILE A 49 -10.55 -3.26 0.50
N ASN A 50 -11.59 -3.70 1.21
CA ASN A 50 -12.85 -2.97 1.26
C ASN A 50 -12.71 -1.85 2.30
N ALA A 51 -12.93 -0.61 1.87
CA ALA A 51 -12.90 0.56 2.72
C ALA A 51 -14.18 1.37 2.54
N ILE A 52 -14.54 2.13 3.56
CA ILE A 52 -15.54 3.19 3.44
C ILE A 52 -14.84 4.38 2.80
N VAL A 53 -15.43 4.89 1.72
CA VAL A 53 -14.97 6.08 1.03
C VAL A 53 -16.13 7.05 0.96
N GLU A 54 -15.89 8.30 1.34
CA GLU A 54 -16.84 9.40 1.18
C GLU A 54 -16.68 9.97 -0.23
N GLU A 55 -17.69 9.77 -1.07
CA GLU A 55 -17.76 10.40 -2.39
C GLU A 55 -19.12 11.07 -2.54
N GLY A 56 -19.13 12.38 -2.78
CA GLY A 56 -20.35 13.16 -2.99
C GLY A 56 -21.27 13.23 -1.77
N GLY A 57 -20.73 13.23 -0.55
CA GLY A 57 -21.50 13.31 0.70
C GLY A 57 -22.14 12.00 1.17
N VAL A 58 -21.94 10.90 0.45
CA VAL A 58 -22.47 9.58 0.82
C VAL A 58 -21.31 8.63 1.15
N LYS A 59 -21.35 8.03 2.35
CA LYS A 59 -20.44 6.95 2.75
C LYS A 59 -20.76 5.69 1.97
N LYS A 60 -19.90 5.31 1.03
CA LYS A 60 -20.05 4.07 0.24
C LYS A 60 -18.92 3.10 0.51
N THR A 61 -19.26 1.83 0.55
CA THR A 61 -18.28 0.75 0.69
C THR A 61 -17.70 0.41 -0.67
N LYS A 62 -16.39 0.62 -0.86
CA LYS A 62 -15.71 0.32 -2.13
C LYS A 62 -14.47 -0.54 -1.91
N ARG A 63 -14.15 -1.35 -2.91
CA ARG A 63 -12.89 -2.08 -2.99
C ARG A 63 -11.82 -1.18 -3.57
N ILE A 64 -10.84 -0.80 -2.76
CA ILE A 64 -9.77 0.11 -3.15
C ILE A 64 -8.39 -0.50 -2.94
N THR A 65 -7.43 -0.08 -3.77
CA THR A 65 -6.02 -0.43 -3.62
C THR A 65 -5.35 0.58 -2.70
N VAL A 66 -4.77 0.12 -1.60
CA VAL A 66 -4.19 0.98 -0.57
C VAL A 66 -2.79 0.51 -0.22
N SER A 67 -1.88 1.44 0.03
CA SER A 67 -0.54 1.09 0.51
C SER A 67 -0.57 0.67 1.99
N ALA A 68 0.27 -0.29 2.37
CA ALA A 68 0.40 -0.72 3.76
C ALA A 68 0.74 0.46 4.71
N ALA A 69 1.46 1.46 4.24
CA ALA A 69 1.76 2.67 5.02
C ALA A 69 0.50 3.48 5.35
N ALA A 70 -0.43 3.58 4.40
CA ALA A 70 -1.71 4.29 4.60
C ALA A 70 -2.65 3.52 5.55
N ILE A 71 -2.59 2.18 5.54
CA ILE A 71 -3.28 1.35 6.52
C ILE A 71 -2.70 1.62 7.91
N ARG A 72 -1.36 1.61 8.03
CA ARG A 72 -0.67 1.84 9.31
C ARG A 72 -0.91 3.24 9.88
N SER A 73 -1.08 4.25 9.02
CA SER A 73 -1.38 5.62 9.44
C SER A 73 -2.86 5.89 9.74
N GLY A 74 -3.72 4.86 9.70
CA GLY A 74 -5.15 5.02 10.05
C GLY A 74 -5.99 5.77 9.01
N LEU A 75 -5.49 5.99 7.79
CA LEU A 75 -6.23 6.66 6.71
C LEU A 75 -7.35 5.80 6.12
N VAL A 76 -7.48 4.56 6.58
CA VAL A 76 -8.41 3.58 6.04
C VAL A 76 -9.43 3.21 7.08
N GLU A 77 -10.68 3.56 6.82
CA GLU A 77 -11.82 3.05 7.58
C GLU A 77 -12.34 1.74 6.96
N LYS A 78 -12.40 0.66 7.73
CA LYS A 78 -12.98 -0.61 7.28
C LYS A 78 -14.47 -0.63 7.56
N PRO A 79 -15.30 -1.16 6.63
CA PRO A 79 -16.72 -1.31 6.85
C PRO A 79 -17.03 -2.33 7.95
N LEU A 80 -18.15 -2.11 8.65
CA LEU A 80 -18.71 -3.08 9.58
C LEU A 80 -18.97 -4.41 8.86
N LYS A 81 -18.49 -5.52 9.43
CA LYS A 81 -18.80 -6.85 8.89
C LYS A 81 -20.29 -7.14 9.06
N ARG A 82 -20.95 -7.68 8.03
CA ARG A 82 -22.39 -8.02 8.03
C ARG A 82 -22.84 -8.82 9.26
N LYS A 83 -21.99 -9.73 9.76
CA LYS A 83 -22.23 -10.53 10.97
C LYS A 83 -22.59 -9.66 12.19
N TYR A 84 -21.99 -8.49 12.33
CA TYR A 84 -22.12 -7.63 13.50
C TYR A 84 -23.24 -6.59 13.39
N GLY A 85 -23.72 -6.29 12.18
CA GLY A 85 -24.89 -5.43 11.97
C GLY A 85 -26.14 -6.28 11.78
N TYR A 86 -26.40 -6.66 10.53
CA TYR A 86 -27.62 -7.33 10.10
C TYR A 86 -27.90 -8.66 10.81
N THR A 87 -26.93 -9.59 10.79
CA THR A 87 -27.17 -10.97 11.26
C THR A 87 -27.38 -11.05 12.78
N ARG A 88 -26.70 -10.19 13.55
CA ARG A 88 -26.86 -10.15 15.00
C ARG A 88 -28.21 -9.55 15.39
N GLN A 89 -28.59 -8.43 14.77
CA GLN A 89 -29.89 -7.79 14.99
C GLN A 89 -31.07 -8.72 14.67
N GLN A 90 -30.99 -9.51 13.59
CA GLN A 90 -32.02 -10.49 13.26
C GLN A 90 -32.14 -11.61 14.29
N LYS A 91 -31.02 -12.05 14.88
CA LYS A 91 -31.04 -13.08 15.93
C LYS A 91 -31.60 -12.54 17.24
N GLU A 92 -31.28 -11.30 17.57
CA GLU A 92 -31.83 -10.62 18.76
C GLU A 92 -33.34 -10.43 18.59
N ALA A 93 -33.80 -10.00 17.42
CA ALA A 93 -35.24 -9.84 17.11
C ALA A 93 -36.01 -11.16 17.02
N ALA A 94 -35.36 -12.27 16.70
CA ALA A 94 -35.98 -13.60 16.66
C ALA A 94 -35.95 -14.33 18.02
N GLY A 95 -35.17 -13.84 18.99
CA GLY A 95 -35.06 -14.39 20.34
C GLY A 95 -35.86 -13.61 21.40
N GLN A 96 -36.48 -12.49 21.00
CA GLN A 96 -37.52 -11.76 21.74
C GLN A 96 -38.89 -12.24 21.28
#